data_AF-M8AR20-F1
#
_entry.id   AF-M8AR20-F1
#
_cell.length_a   1.000
_cell.length_b   1.000
_cell.length_c   1.000
_cell.angle_alpha   90.00
_cell.angle_beta   90.00
_cell.angle_gamma   90.00
#
_symmetry.space_group_name_H-M   'P 1'
#
loop_
_entity.id
_entity.type
_entity.pdbx_description
1 polymer ?
#
loop_
_entity_poly.entity_id
_entity_poly.type
_entity_poly.pdbx_seq_one_letter_code
_entity_poly.pdbx_strand_id
1 'polypeptide(L)'
;MALSSPLEDDNLLQEILLRLAPQPSSLPRASAVCKRWRGLLTDPRFLRRYYAHHRKPPLLGVFETRSGRNPFISTLDSPDHIPPERFDLQRHDSFPKSVLDCRHGHVLVKYWMREDLVVCDPITAVV
;
A
#
# COMPACT_ATOMS: atom_id res chain seq x y z
N MET A 1 22.07 -2.00 -39.05
CA MET A 1 21.11 -1.49 -38.05
C MET A 1 21.20 -2.39 -36.83
N ALA A 2 21.84 -1.95 -35.75
CA ALA A 2 21.84 -2.70 -34.50
C ALA A 2 20.45 -2.57 -33.87
N LEU A 3 19.82 -3.70 -33.54
CA LEU A 3 18.61 -3.69 -32.71
C LEU A 3 19.03 -3.11 -31.36
N SER A 4 18.54 -1.92 -31.02
CA SER A 4 18.68 -1.38 -29.67
C SER A 4 18.14 -2.42 -28.70
N SER A 5 18.82 -2.62 -27.57
CA SER A 5 18.35 -3.62 -26.61
C SER A 5 16.90 -3.28 -26.20
N PRO A 6 16.04 -4.26 -25.89
CA PRO A 6 14.67 -3.96 -25.43
C PRO A 6 14.65 -3.12 -24.14
N LEU A 7 15.78 -3.01 -23.44
CA LEU A 7 15.99 -2.12 -22.31
C LEU A 7 16.32 -0.67 -22.72
N GLU A 8 16.65 -0.42 -23.99
CA GLU A 8 16.88 0.90 -24.58
C GLU A 8 15.61 1.51 -25.18
N ASP A 9 14.57 0.71 -25.44
CA ASP A 9 13.23 1.19 -25.82
C ASP A 9 12.33 1.37 -24.59
N ASP A 10 11.88 2.61 -24.33
CA ASP A 10 10.99 2.93 -23.22
C ASP A 10 9.63 2.23 -23.31
N ASN A 11 9.12 1.94 -24.51
CA ASN A 11 7.86 1.23 -24.67
C ASN A 11 8.01 -0.23 -24.23
N LEU A 12 9.07 -0.90 -24.69
CA LEU A 12 9.34 -2.29 -24.30
C LEU A 12 9.69 -2.40 -22.81
N LEU A 13 10.47 -1.45 -22.28
CA LEU A 13 10.77 -1.40 -20.86
C LEU A 13 9.52 -1.22 -20.01
N GLN A 14 8.58 -0.34 -20.41
CA GLN A 14 7.30 -0.19 -19.72
C GLN A 14 6.47 -1.49 -19.75
N GLU A 15 6.45 -2.22 -20.87
CA GLU A 15 5.76 -3.52 -20.96
C GLU A 15 6.38 -4.59 -20.04
N ILE A 16 7.70 -4.57 -19.87
CA ILE A 16 8.39 -5.45 -18.91
C ILE A 16 8.03 -5.06 -17.47
N LEU A 17 8.11 -3.76 -17.15
CA LEU A 17 7.79 -3.24 -15.82
C LEU A 17 6.32 -3.46 -15.44
N LEU A 18 5.41 -3.43 -16.42
CA LEU A 18 3.98 -3.69 -16.22
C LEU A 18 3.72 -5.09 -15.65
N ARG A 19 4.57 -6.06 -16.02
CA ARG A 19 4.48 -7.46 -15.61
C ARG A 19 5.08 -7.75 -14.23
N LEU A 20 5.70 -6.76 -13.59
CA LEU A 20 6.14 -6.91 -12.20
C LEU A 20 4.93 -7.21 -11.32
N ALA A 21 5.06 -8.21 -10.45
CA ALA A 21 3.97 -8.61 -9.59
C ALA A 21 3.54 -7.45 -8.65
N PRO A 22 2.24 -7.33 -8.31
CA PRO A 22 1.67 -6.17 -7.63
C PRO A 22 1.93 -6.16 -6.12
N GLN A 23 3.14 -6.54 -5.69
CA GLN A 23 3.55 -6.38 -4.28
C GLN A 23 3.92 -4.92 -3.97
N PRO A 24 3.74 -4.48 -2.71
CA PRO A 24 4.11 -3.13 -2.29
C PRO A 24 5.56 -2.74 -2.61
N SER A 25 6.50 -3.67 -2.52
CA SER A 25 7.92 -3.40 -2.79
C SER A 25 8.33 -3.47 -4.26
N SER A 26 7.49 -3.99 -5.17
CA SER A 26 7.87 -4.23 -6.56
C SER A 26 8.27 -2.96 -7.31
N LEU A 27 7.40 -1.94 -7.32
CA LEU A 27 7.70 -0.68 -8.00
C LEU A 27 8.80 0.14 -7.30
N PRO A 28 8.83 0.26 -5.95
CA PRO A 28 9.94 0.91 -5.26
C PRO A 28 11.31 0.29 -5.56
N ARG A 29 11.40 -1.04 -5.57
CA ARG A 29 12.66 -1.75 -5.88
C ARG A 29 13.08 -1.56 -7.33
N ALA A 30 12.14 -1.70 -8.27
CA ALA A 30 12.42 -1.43 -9.67
C ALA A 30 12.84 0.05 -9.89
N SER A 31 12.23 0.99 -9.17
CA SER A 31 12.61 2.42 -9.21
C SER A 31 13.99 2.70 -8.63
N ALA A 32 14.56 1.78 -7.86
CA ALA A 32 15.90 1.90 -7.31
C ALA A 32 17.00 1.43 -8.28
N VAL A 33 16.66 0.73 -9.36
CA VAL A 33 17.63 0.21 -10.34
C VAL A 33 18.38 1.35 -11.04
N CYS A 34 17.65 2.32 -11.60
CA CYS A 34 18.26 3.50 -12.21
C CYS A 34 17.27 4.67 -12.34
N LYS A 35 17.79 5.88 -12.62
CA LYS A 35 16.99 7.11 -12.81
C LYS A 35 15.92 6.94 -13.90
N ARG A 36 16.24 6.21 -14.96
CA ARG A 36 15.31 5.96 -16.08
C ARG A 36 14.11 5.11 -15.64
N TRP A 37 14.36 4.01 -14.94
CA TRP A 37 13.28 3.17 -14.39
C TRP A 37 12.41 3.96 -13.42
N ARG A 38 13.04 4.74 -12.52
CA ARG A 38 12.31 5.65 -11.62
C ARG A 38 11.41 6.63 -12.38
N GLY A 39 11.92 7.23 -13.46
CA GLY A 39 11.14 8.16 -14.30
C GLY A 39 9.88 7.51 -14.86
N LEU A 40 10.01 6.30 -15.41
CA LEU A 40 8.86 5.55 -15.95
C LEU A 40 7.87 5.13 -14.85
N LEU A 41 8.38 4.67 -13.71
CA LEU A 41 7.56 4.14 -12.61
C LEU A 41 6.85 5.22 -11.78
N THR A 42 7.31 6.47 -11.89
CA THR A 42 6.65 7.62 -11.26
C THR A 42 5.64 8.31 -12.19
N ASP A 43 5.57 7.94 -13.47
CA ASP A 43 4.58 8.47 -14.41
C ASP A 43 3.15 8.04 -14.00
N PRO A 44 2.22 8.98 -13.73
CA PRO A 44 0.83 8.66 -13.42
C PRO A 44 0.13 7.84 -14.52
N ARG A 45 0.53 7.95 -15.79
CA ARG A 45 0.00 7.13 -16.88
C ARG A 45 0.45 5.67 -16.75
N PHE A 46 1.72 5.43 -16.44
CA PHE A 46 2.23 4.10 -16.16
C PHE A 46 1.50 3.47 -14.96
N LEU A 47 1.42 4.19 -13.82
CA LEU A 47 0.77 3.69 -12.60
C LEU A 47 -0.70 3.32 -12.84
N ARG A 48 -1.44 4.14 -13.58
CA ARG A 48 -2.84 3.81 -13.95
C ARG A 48 -2.93 2.53 -14.76
N ARG A 49 -2.05 2.33 -15.76
CA ARG A 49 -2.02 1.07 -16.53
C ARG A 49 -1.62 -0.11 -15.65
N TYR A 50 -0.65 0.07 -14.76
CA TYR A 50 -0.19 -0.96 -13.83
C TYR A 50 -1.32 -1.46 -12.93
N TYR A 51 -2.02 -0.55 -12.24
CA TYR A 51 -3.15 -0.94 -11.38
C TYR A 51 -4.34 -1.50 -12.19
N ALA A 52 -4.59 -0.98 -13.39
CA ALA A 52 -5.62 -1.53 -14.27
C ALA A 52 -5.29 -2.94 -14.76
N HIS A 53 -4.01 -3.22 -15.04
CA HIS A 53 -3.52 -4.53 -15.47
C HIS A 53 -3.69 -5.59 -14.36
N HIS A 54 -3.33 -5.23 -13.12
CA HIS A 54 -3.41 -6.14 -11.97
C HIS A 54 -4.82 -6.24 -11.35
N ARG A 55 -5.73 -5.31 -11.68
CA ARG A 55 -7.16 -5.21 -11.28
C ARG A 55 -7.44 -5.11 -9.79
N LYS A 56 -6.88 -5.99 -8.97
CA LYS A 56 -7.09 -6.06 -7.53
C LYS A 56 -5.81 -5.67 -6.80
N PRO A 57 -5.79 -4.57 -6.01
CA PRO A 57 -4.63 -4.25 -5.20
C PRO A 57 -4.39 -5.35 -4.15
N PRO A 58 -3.12 -5.56 -3.72
CA PRO A 58 -2.82 -6.53 -2.69
C PRO A 58 -3.56 -6.17 -1.39
N LEU A 59 -4.11 -7.17 -0.71
CA LEU A 59 -4.59 -7.00 0.64
C LEU A 59 -3.36 -6.84 1.54
N LEU A 60 -3.23 -5.69 2.19
CA LEU A 60 -2.08 -5.39 3.06
C LEU A 60 -2.19 -6.10 4.41
N GLY A 61 -3.42 -6.22 4.92
CA GLY A 61 -3.70 -6.84 6.20
C GLY A 61 -5.12 -6.61 6.66
N VAL A 62 -5.37 -6.98 7.92
CA VAL A 62 -6.68 -6.87 8.59
C VAL A 62 -6.52 -6.26 9.97
N PHE A 63 -7.55 -5.56 10.46
CA PHE A 63 -7.62 -5.15 11.86
C PHE A 63 -8.44 -6.16 12.64
N GLU A 64 -7.83 -6.80 13.64
CA GLU A 64 -8.52 -7.74 14.50
C GLU A 64 -9.08 -7.01 15.73
N THR A 65 -10.39 -7.08 15.96
CA THR A 65 -10.99 -6.49 17.17
C THR A 65 -10.80 -7.43 18.35
N ARG A 66 -9.86 -7.11 19.26
CA ARG A 66 -9.53 -7.95 20.41
C ARG A 66 -9.59 -7.14 21.72
N SER A 67 -10.62 -7.39 22.52
CA SER A 67 -10.79 -6.84 23.88
C SER A 67 -10.50 -5.33 23.99
N GLY A 68 -11.04 -4.53 23.06
CA GLY A 68 -10.87 -3.07 23.04
C GLY A 68 -9.60 -2.56 22.32
N ARG A 69 -8.75 -3.47 21.82
CA ARG A 69 -7.64 -3.16 20.92
C ARG A 69 -7.97 -3.57 19.49
N ASN A 70 -7.28 -2.95 18.54
CA ASN A 70 -7.41 -3.27 17.12
C ASN A 70 -6.01 -3.41 16.49
N PRO A 71 -5.22 -4.45 16.83
CA PRO A 71 -3.95 -4.68 16.16
C PRO A 71 -4.15 -4.90 14.66
N PHE A 72 -3.23 -4.35 13.88
CA PHE A 72 -3.11 -4.66 12.47
C PHE A 72 -2.35 -5.99 12.29
N ILE A 73 -2.85 -6.87 11.43
CA ILE A 73 -2.22 -8.13 11.08
C ILE A 73 -1.90 -8.09 9.58
N SER A 74 -0.62 -8.08 9.25
CA SER A 74 -0.17 -8.16 7.85
C SER A 74 -0.57 -9.49 7.23
N THR A 75 -1.13 -9.45 6.03
CA THR A 75 -1.37 -10.65 5.19
C THR A 75 -0.23 -10.91 4.22
N LEU A 76 0.82 -10.09 4.28
CA LEU A 76 1.99 -10.16 3.42
C LEU A 76 3.15 -10.84 4.14
N ASP A 77 3.84 -11.72 3.43
CA ASP A 77 5.07 -12.34 3.87
C ASP A 77 6.28 -11.41 3.71
N SER A 78 7.41 -11.80 4.32
CA SER A 78 8.70 -11.18 4.02
C SER A 78 8.96 -11.21 2.50
N PRO A 79 9.40 -10.11 1.89
CA PRO A 79 9.91 -8.87 2.51
C PRO A 79 8.88 -7.74 2.60
N ASP A 80 7.64 -7.97 2.18
CA ASP A 80 6.56 -6.97 2.14
C ASP A 80 5.74 -6.94 3.44
N HIS A 81 6.09 -7.77 4.42
CA HIS A 81 5.47 -7.82 5.73
C HIS A 81 5.43 -6.43 6.39
N ILE A 82 4.23 -5.95 6.70
CA ILE A 82 4.03 -4.66 7.33
C ILE A 82 3.90 -4.86 8.84
N PRO A 83 4.82 -4.31 9.65
CA PRO A 83 4.75 -4.47 11.10
C PRO A 83 3.53 -3.69 11.66
N PRO A 84 2.84 -4.23 12.69
CA PRO A 84 1.60 -3.68 13.22
C PRO A 84 1.72 -2.21 13.65
N GLU A 85 2.90 -1.80 14.11
CA GLU A 85 3.21 -0.45 14.59
C GLU A 85 3.05 0.61 13.50
N ARG A 86 3.11 0.21 12.21
CA ARG A 86 2.91 1.12 11.08
C ARG A 86 1.47 1.62 10.96
N PHE A 87 0.51 0.85 11.46
CA PHE A 87 -0.91 1.14 11.39
C PHE A 87 -1.54 1.21 12.78
N ASP A 88 -0.76 1.67 13.77
CA ASP A 88 -1.22 1.70 15.15
C ASP A 88 -2.32 2.74 15.36
N LEU A 89 -3.56 2.26 15.38
CA LEU A 89 -4.72 3.08 15.75
C LEU A 89 -4.70 3.44 17.25
N GLN A 90 -3.83 2.84 18.09
CA GLN A 90 -3.82 2.99 19.55
C GLN A 90 -3.16 4.27 20.08
N ARG A 91 -2.67 5.15 19.19
CA ARG A 91 -1.63 6.13 19.55
C ARG A 91 -1.94 7.07 20.73
N HIS A 92 -3.18 7.34 21.13
CA HIS A 92 -3.44 8.32 22.21
C HIS A 92 -4.68 8.14 23.09
N ASP A 93 -5.45 7.06 22.98
CA ASP A 93 -6.66 6.89 23.80
C ASP A 93 -6.71 5.54 24.51
N SER A 94 -6.77 5.59 25.84
CA SER A 94 -6.98 4.44 26.73
C SER A 94 -8.38 3.84 26.63
N PHE A 95 -9.26 4.42 25.82
CA PHE A 95 -10.64 3.99 25.69
C PHE A 95 -10.78 2.85 24.66
N PRO A 96 -11.63 1.86 24.94
CA PRO A 96 -11.93 0.82 23.98
C PRO A 96 -12.49 1.45 22.70
N LYS A 97 -12.00 0.96 21.57
CA LYS A 97 -12.44 1.34 20.22
C LYS A 97 -12.67 0.10 19.37
N SER A 98 -13.53 0.21 18.37
CA SER A 98 -13.75 -0.85 17.38
C SER A 98 -13.62 -0.29 15.96
N VAL A 99 -12.95 -1.05 15.10
CA VAL A 99 -12.97 -0.79 13.65
C VAL A 99 -14.33 -1.22 13.11
N LEU A 100 -15.01 -0.31 12.41
CA LEU A 100 -16.32 -0.58 11.81
C LEU A 100 -16.20 -0.92 10.33
N ASP A 101 -15.33 -0.22 9.60
CA ASP A 101 -15.17 -0.40 8.15
C ASP A 101 -13.78 0.07 7.68
N CYS A 102 -13.33 -0.45 6.52
CA CYS A 102 -12.09 -0.09 5.86
C CYS A 102 -12.34 0.10 4.36
N ARG A 103 -12.17 1.33 3.85
CA ARG A 103 -12.43 1.63 2.43
C ARG A 103 -11.42 2.62 1.86
N HIS A 104 -10.89 2.30 0.68
CA HIS A 104 -9.93 3.15 -0.05
C HIS A 104 -8.74 3.60 0.80
N GLY A 105 -8.18 2.70 1.63
CA GLY A 105 -7.07 3.01 2.51
C GLY A 105 -7.44 3.79 3.78
N HIS A 106 -8.72 4.11 4.01
CA HIS A 106 -9.18 4.74 5.23
C HIS A 106 -9.87 3.72 6.15
N VAL A 107 -9.81 3.97 7.46
CA VAL A 107 -10.38 3.11 8.50
C VAL A 107 -11.37 3.92 9.33
N LEU A 108 -12.60 3.43 9.45
CA LEU A 108 -13.62 4.01 10.32
C LEU A 108 -13.55 3.37 11.71
N VAL A 109 -13.38 4.20 12.72
CA VAL A 109 -13.20 3.77 14.12
C VAL A 109 -14.29 4.40 14.98
N LYS A 110 -14.91 3.60 15.84
CA LYS A 110 -15.87 4.05 16.86
C LYS A 110 -15.26 4.01 18.25
N TYR A 111 -15.43 5.09 19.00
CA TYR A 111 -15.04 5.18 20.41
C TYR A 111 -16.25 4.88 21.30
N TRP A 112 -16.17 3.80 22.08
CA TRP A 112 -17.32 3.30 22.83
C TRP A 112 -17.82 4.27 23.92
N MET A 113 -16.93 5.08 24.51
CA MET A 113 -17.25 5.98 25.62
C MET A 113 -17.64 7.42 25.19
N ARG A 114 -17.35 7.82 23.95
CA ARG A 114 -17.57 9.19 23.48
C ARG A 114 -18.68 9.32 22.45
N GLU A 115 -19.23 8.21 21.98
CA GLU A 115 -20.12 8.14 20.80
C GLU A 115 -19.53 8.75 19.52
N ASP A 116 -18.23 9.04 19.52
CA ASP A 116 -17.52 9.63 18.39
C ASP A 116 -17.14 8.60 17.32
N LEU A 117 -17.23 9.02 16.07
CA LEU A 117 -16.77 8.29 14.88
C LEU A 117 -15.61 9.06 14.25
N VAL A 118 -14.48 8.39 14.05
CA VAL A 118 -13.27 8.98 13.46
C VAL A 118 -12.88 8.19 12.22
N VAL A 119 -12.55 8.91 11.15
CA VAL A 119 -11.95 8.33 9.95
C VAL A 119 -10.45 8.56 10.02
N CYS A 120 -9.67 7.47 10.01
CA CYS A 120 -8.22 7.50 10.03
C CYS A 120 -7.67 7.15 8.65
N ASP A 121 -6.62 7.86 8.21
CA ASP A 121 -5.74 7.39 7.13
C ASP A 121 -4.45 6.84 7.78
N PRO A 122 -4.35 5.53 7.97
CA PRO A 122 -3.21 4.92 8.63
C PRO A 122 -1.96 4.91 7.71
N ILE A 123 -2.08 5.17 6.41
CA ILE A 123 -0.96 5.24 5.46
C ILE A 123 -0.25 6.59 5.55
N THR A 124 -1.00 7.67 5.76
CA THR A 124 -0.46 9.04 5.80
C THR A 124 -0.33 9.61 7.21
N ALA A 125 -0.74 8.89 8.26
CA ALA A 125 -0.65 9.32 9.65
C ALA A 125 0.81 9.49 10.15
N VAL A 126 1.46 10.54 9.69
CA VAL A 126 2.37 11.38 10.46
C VAL A 126 1.57 12.61 10.86
N VAL A 127 0.90 12.53 12.01
CA VAL A 127 0.65 13.68 12.91
C VAL A 127 0.78 13.16 14.33
#